data_AF-A0A1Q4A069-F1
#
_entry.id   AF-A0A1Q4A069-F1
#
_cell.length_a   1.000
_cell.length_b   1.000
_cell.length_c   1.000
_cell.angle_alpha   90.00
_cell.angle_beta   90.00
_cell.angle_gamma   90.00
#
_symmetry.space_group_name_H-M   'P 1'
#
loop_
_entity.id
_entity.type
_entity.pdbx_description
1 polymer ?
#
loop_
_entity_poly.entity_id
_entity_poly.type
_entity_poly.pdbx_seq_one_letter_code
_entity_poly.pdbx_strand_id
1 'polypeptide(L)' 'MAVTSIDIDRDLLHDAKELLDAPTNKEAVQRALQYTITMQRQRLAFDRISQREFTDEQIDAPKIDYAP' A
#
# COMPACT_ATOMS: atom_id res chain seq x y z
N MET A 1 -6.02 24.02 7.36
CA MET A 1 -5.02 22.92 7.39
C MET A 1 -3.92 23.34 8.34
N ALA A 2 -3.51 22.47 9.26
CA ALA A 2 -2.30 22.71 10.04
C ALA A 2 -1.08 22.61 9.12
N VAL A 3 -0.18 23.59 9.19
CA VAL A 3 1.11 23.56 8.49
C VAL A 3 2.12 22.94 9.46
N THR A 4 2.72 21.82 9.07
CA THR A 4 3.79 21.17 9.82
C THR A 4 5.10 21.47 9.12
N SER A 5 6.08 21.98 9.87
CA SER A 5 7.45 22.16 9.37
C SER A 5 8.26 20.92 9.71
N ILE A 6 8.91 20.32 8.70
CA ILE A 6 9.78 19.15 8.84
C ILE A 6 11.01 19.37 7.98
N ASP A 7 12.18 19.00 8.50
CA ASP A 7 13.41 18.97 7.73
C ASP A 7 13.42 17.69 6.88
N ILE A 8 13.61 17.86 5.57
CA ILE A 8 13.72 16.76 4.61
C ILE A 8 14.95 17.02 3.77
N ASP A 9 15.72 15.97 3.52
CA ASP A 9 16.82 16.01 2.56
C ASP A 9 16.33 16.49 1.18
N ARG A 10 17.08 17.45 0.59
CA ARG A 10 16.67 18.11 -0.64
C ARG A 10 16.75 17.19 -1.86
N ASP A 11 17.73 16.30 -1.88
CA ASP A 11 17.95 15.39 -2.99
C ASP A 11 16.89 14.29 -2.95
N LEU A 12 16.59 13.76 -1.77
CA LEU A 12 15.45 12.84 -1.57
C LEU A 12 14.13 13.46 -2.02
N LEU A 13 13.89 14.73 -1.68
CA LEU A 13 12.67 15.43 -2.06
C LEU A 13 12.60 15.69 -3.57
N HIS A 14 13.73 15.93 -4.21
CA HIS A 14 13.82 16.04 -5.67
C HIS A 14 13.49 14.71 -6.35
N ASP A 15 14.12 13.62 -5.91
CA ASP A 15 13.85 12.27 -6.45
C ASP A 15 12.39 11.87 -6.27
N ALA A 16 11.81 12.15 -5.09
CA ALA A 16 10.40 11.89 -4.84
C ALA A 16 9.47 12.67 -5.78
N LYS A 17 9.84 13.90 -6.17
CA LYS A 17 9.04 14.67 -7.13
C LYS A 17 9.08 14.08 -8.53
N GLU A 18 10.27 13.71 -9.00
CA GLU A 18 10.46 13.11 -10.33
C GLU A 18 9.74 11.76 -10.42
N LEU A 19 9.96 10.88 -9.43
CA LEU A 19 9.38 9.53 -9.43
C LEU A 19 7.86 9.52 -9.28
N LEU A 20 7.30 10.48 -8.54
CA LEU A 20 5.87 10.54 -8.25
C LEU A 20 5.13 11.54 -9.14
N ASP A 21 5.80 12.16 -10.12
CA ASP A 21 5.26 13.22 -10.98
C ASP A 21 4.52 14.29 -10.18
N ALA A 22 5.20 14.82 -9.15
CA ALA A 22 4.62 15.76 -8.20
C ALA A 22 5.10 17.20 -8.46
N PRO A 23 4.20 18.15 -8.75
CA PRO A 23 4.58 19.52 -9.08
C PRO A 23 5.12 20.30 -7.87
N THR A 24 4.73 19.93 -6.65
CA THR A 24 5.13 20.62 -5.41
C THR A 24 5.73 19.68 -4.37
N ASN A 25 6.59 20.21 -3.50
CA ASN A 25 7.19 19.46 -2.39
C ASN A 25 6.12 18.86 -1.47
N LYS A 26 5.07 19.64 -1.16
CA LYS A 26 3.94 19.19 -0.36
C LYS A 26 3.25 17.98 -0.99
N GLU A 27 3.03 18.04 -2.31
CA GLU A 27 2.37 16.97 -3.03
C GLU A 27 3.25 15.71 -3.14
N ALA A 28 4.56 15.89 -3.34
CA ALA A 28 5.50 14.77 -3.32
C ALA A 28 5.47 14.03 -1.98
N VAL A 29 5.54 14.76 -0.87
CA VAL A 29 5.45 14.20 0.49
C VAL A 29 4.11 13.49 0.70
N GLN A 30 3.00 14.11 0.28
CA GLN A 30 1.67 13.50 0.41
C GLN A 30 1.56 12.19 -0.39
N ARG A 31 2.01 12.18 -1.66
CA ARG A 31 1.99 10.98 -2.52
C ARG A 31 2.90 9.88 -1.95
N ALA A 32 4.11 10.23 -1.48
CA ALA A 32 5.05 9.29 -0.89
C ALA A 32 4.49 8.61 0.37
N LEU A 33 3.87 9.38 1.27
CA LEU A 33 3.21 8.84 2.47
C LEU A 33 2.04 7.92 2.10
N GLN A 34 1.19 8.34 1.16
CA GLN A 34 0.06 7.54 0.68
C GLN A 34 0.53 6.20 0.08
N TYR A 35 1.58 6.25 -0.74
CA TYR A 35 2.19 5.07 -1.34
C TYR A 35 2.73 4.12 -0.26
N THR A 36 3.49 4.65 0.71
CA THR A 36 4.09 3.88 1.81
C THR A 36 3.03 3.14 2.63
N ILE A 37 1.96 3.84 3.01
CA ILE A 37 0.83 3.24 3.74
C ILE A 37 0.16 2.14 2.91
N THR A 38 -0.01 2.37 1.61
CA THR A 38 -0.64 1.39 0.71
C THR A 38 0.20 0.13 0.60
N MET A 39 1.51 0.26 0.37
CA MET A 39 2.43 -0.87 0.32
C MET A 39 2.45 -1.66 1.63
N GLN A 40 2.45 -0.97 2.78
CA GLN A 40 2.42 -1.64 4.08
C GLN A 40 1.10 -2.41 4.30
N ARG A 41 -0.05 -1.85 3.90
CA ARG A 41 -1.34 -2.54 3.96
C ARG A 41 -1.39 -3.78 3.07
N GLN A 42 -0.84 -3.69 1.87
CA GLN A 42 -0.74 -4.82 0.94
C GLN A 42 0.13 -5.93 1.53
N ARG A 43 1.29 -5.58 2.10
CA ARG A 43 2.16 -6.55 2.79
C ARG A 43 1.42 -7.27 3.92
N LEU A 44 0.73 -6.54 4.79
CA LEU A 44 -0.04 -7.15 5.88
C LEU A 44 -1.23 -7.99 5.39
N ALA A 45 -1.81 -7.67 4.23
CA ALA A 45 -2.83 -8.51 3.62
C ALA A 45 -2.20 -9.81 3.08
N PHE A 46 -1.04 -9.73 2.44
CA PHE A 46 -0.31 -10.88 1.95
C PHE A 46 0.10 -11.81 3.10
N ASP A 47 0.65 -11.29 4.19
CA ASP A 47 1.03 -12.09 5.37
C ASP A 47 -0.18 -12.86 5.93
N ARG A 48 -1.35 -12.23 6.01
CA ARG A 48 -2.60 -12.88 6.45
C ARG A 48 -3.06 -13.99 5.50
N ILE A 49 -2.90 -13.81 4.19
CA ILE A 49 -3.24 -14.84 3.20
C ILE A 49 -2.26 -16.00 3.28
N SER A 50 -0.96 -15.71 3.40
CA SER A 50 0.09 -16.72 3.45
C SER A 50 0.05 -17.57 4.72
N GLN A 51 -0.42 -17.02 5.83
CA GLN A 51 -0.58 -17.73 7.10
C GLN A 51 -1.93 -18.44 7.22
N ARG A 52 -2.79 -18.35 6.21
CA ARG A 52 -4.10 -18.99 6.25
C ARG A 52 -3.94 -20.49 6.03
N GLU A 53 -4.18 -21.27 7.07
CA GLU A 53 -4.39 -22.70 6.96
C GLU A 53 -5.86 -22.97 6.65
N PHE A 54 -6.12 -23.82 5.66
CA PHE A 54 -7.46 -24.31 5.35
C PHE A 54 -7.73 -25.57 6.16
N THR A 55 -8.94 -25.73 6.68
CA THR A 55 -9.34 -27.00 7.28
C THR A 55 -9.57 -28.04 6.19
N ASP A 56 -9.39 -29.33 6.51
CA ASP A 56 -9.62 -30.42 5.54
C ASP A 56 -11.04 -30.34 4.93
N GLU A 57 -12.03 -29.97 5.74
CA GLU A 57 -13.42 -29.74 5.32
C GLU A 57 -13.58 -28.62 4.28
N GLN A 58 -12.72 -27.59 4.31
CA GLN A 58 -12.72 -26.49 3.34
C GLN A 58 -12.00 -26.87 2.05
N ILE A 59 -11.01 -27.77 2.13
CA ILE A 59 -10.29 -28.30 0.97
C ILE A 59 -11.19 -29.29 0.20
N ASP A 60 -11.91 -30.13 0.92
CA ASP A 60 -12.78 -31.17 0.36
C ASP A 60 -14.21 -30.67 0.03
N ALA A 61 -14.48 -29.38 0.24
CA ALA A 61 -15.79 -28.82 -0.01
C ALA A 61 -16.20 -28.96 -1.49
N PRO A 62 -17.44 -29.41 -1.80
CA PRO A 62 -17.89 -29.55 -3.18
C PRO A 62 -17.98 -28.17 -3.86
N LYS A 63 -17.46 -28.08 -5.09
CA LYS A 63 -17.54 -26.87 -5.90
C LYS A 63 -19.00 -26.55 -6.22
N ILE A 64 -19.47 -25.35 -5.85
CA ILE A 64 -20.79 -24.85 -6.24
C ILE A 64 -20.65 -24.10 -7.56
N ASP A 65 -21.24 -24.63 -8.64
CA ASP A 65 -21.37 -23.89 -9.89
C ASP A 65 -22.65 -23.05 -9.86
N TYR A 66 -22.47 -21.74 -9.75
CA TYR A 66 -23.53 -20.74 -9.91
C TYR A 66 -23.72 -20.47 -11.41
N ALA A 67 -24.26 -21.45 -12.13
CA ALA A 67 -24.79 -21.16 -13.46
C ALA A 67 -26.06 -20.28 -13.33
N PRO A 68 -26.24 -19.27 -14.20
CA PRO A 68 -27.43 -18.42 -14.19
C PRO A 68 -28.71 -19.17 -14.60
#